data_AF-A0A9Q8SQV2-F1
#
_entry.id   AF-A0A9Q8SQV2-F1
#
_cell.length_a   1.000
_cell.length_b   1.000
_cell.length_c   1.000
_cell.angle_alpha   90.00
_cell.angle_beta   90.00
_cell.angle_gamma   90.00
#
_symmetry.space_group_name_H-M   'P 1'
#
loop_
_entity.id
_entity.type
_entity.pdbx_description
1 polymer ?
#
loop_
_entity_poly.entity_id
_entity_poly.type
_entity_poly.pdbx_seq_one_letter_code
_entity_poly.pdbx_strand_id
1 'polypeptide(L)'
;INLENFVLTTESKIYGEPSSGQSSKDVDLSQFLLDATPDKEIGDEFRSLSELVRSHIESHYHLQPLHSSASLVPSIRDLELPQTPGSTPESVAAICANPVSRQVGLQHVVSTAILNSIDFPSGGRFSVLPEPVTNFLRSVPRDTQYDNSSAKMLALSQWRKLSAFLLHPSRNQRTPLSMPDSAAAQHAADLTAALQVFLRPFVPADQTRLEEQTEHLQAVILECAKFGWLVMSQPSDWHFKYGQGGGNSEVRMLVVFPGLDKLSGKDGKLYRSPHQVVAPVVTQV
;
A
#
# COMPACT_ATOMS: atom_id res chain seq x y z
N ILE A 1 -59.64 -19.19 -4.44
CA ILE A 1 -58.40 -18.41 -4.24
C ILE A 1 -57.30 -19.15 -4.98
N ASN A 2 -56.59 -18.42 -5.84
CA ASN A 2 -55.85 -18.86 -7.02
C ASN A 2 -54.75 -19.91 -6.80
N LEU A 3 -54.69 -20.85 -7.75
CA LEU A 3 -53.47 -21.51 -8.21
C LEU A 3 -52.91 -20.66 -9.36
N GLU A 4 -51.75 -20.02 -9.16
CA GLU A 4 -50.95 -19.51 -10.28
C GLU A 4 -49.55 -20.09 -10.21
N ASN A 5 -49.31 -20.99 -11.17
CA ASN A 5 -48.00 -21.45 -11.59
C ASN A 5 -47.26 -20.29 -12.28
N PHE A 6 -46.11 -19.87 -11.75
CA PHE A 6 -45.19 -19.04 -12.52
C PHE A 6 -44.39 -19.93 -13.47
N VAL A 7 -44.87 -19.98 -14.72
CA VAL A 7 -44.19 -20.59 -15.86
C VAL A 7 -43.15 -19.62 -16.41
N LEU A 8 -41.97 -20.18 -16.69
CA LEU A 8 -40.81 -19.57 -17.34
C LEU A 8 -41.18 -18.69 -18.55
N THR A 9 -40.72 -17.44 -18.56
CA THR A 9 -40.72 -16.61 -19.76
C THR A 9 -39.54 -17.00 -20.65
N THR A 10 -39.94 -17.56 -21.78
CA THR A 10 -39.18 -18.00 -22.96
C THR A 10 -38.35 -16.90 -23.62
N GLU A 11 -37.07 -17.19 -23.88
CA GLU A 11 -36.30 -16.60 -24.98
C GLU A 11 -37.07 -16.81 -26.30
N SER A 12 -37.32 -15.74 -27.05
CA SER A 12 -37.97 -15.81 -28.37
C SER A 12 -36.94 -15.70 -29.50
N LYS A 13 -37.08 -16.63 -30.46
CA LYS A 13 -36.19 -16.93 -31.58
C LYS A 13 -36.16 -15.87 -32.69
N ILE A 14 -34.97 -15.83 -33.29
CA ILE A 14 -34.51 -15.27 -34.57
C ILE A 14 -35.41 -15.62 -35.77
N TYR A 15 -35.64 -14.70 -36.71
CA TYR A 15 -35.24 -14.80 -38.14
C TYR A 15 -35.57 -13.54 -38.96
N GLY A 16 -34.54 -13.00 -39.64
CA GLY A 16 -34.63 -12.00 -40.70
C GLY A 16 -33.24 -11.49 -41.10
N GLU A 17 -32.68 -12.01 -42.18
CA GLU A 17 -31.45 -11.53 -42.87
C GLU A 17 -31.84 -10.99 -44.27
N PRO A 18 -30.97 -10.27 -45.02
CA PRO A 18 -29.74 -9.57 -44.61
C PRO A 18 -29.69 -8.12 -45.14
N SER A 19 -29.24 -7.15 -44.34
CA SER A 19 -28.77 -5.89 -44.92
C SER A 19 -27.70 -5.22 -44.07
N SER A 20 -26.58 -4.97 -44.76
CA SER A 20 -25.56 -3.96 -44.48
C SER A 20 -24.83 -4.06 -43.14
N GLY A 21 -23.58 -4.53 -43.22
CA GLY A 21 -22.61 -4.53 -42.14
C GLY A 21 -22.60 -3.24 -41.33
N GLN A 22 -23.18 -3.31 -40.15
CA GLN A 22 -22.70 -2.57 -39.00
C GLN A 22 -21.89 -3.57 -38.20
N SER A 23 -20.58 -3.59 -38.46
CA SER A 23 -19.63 -4.06 -37.46
C SER A 23 -19.95 -3.28 -36.18
N SER A 24 -20.59 -3.94 -35.22
CA SER A 24 -20.43 -3.54 -33.82
C SER A 24 -18.94 -3.53 -33.61
N LYS A 25 -18.35 -2.33 -33.58
CA LYS A 25 -16.95 -2.18 -33.21
C LYS A 25 -16.92 -2.41 -31.71
N ASP A 26 -16.79 -3.66 -31.32
CA ASP A 26 -16.57 -3.99 -29.92
C ASP A 26 -15.36 -3.20 -29.44
N VAL A 27 -15.58 -2.32 -28.48
CA VAL A 27 -14.53 -1.46 -27.94
C VAL A 27 -13.64 -2.32 -27.07
N ASP A 28 -12.43 -2.59 -27.55
CA ASP A 28 -11.39 -3.25 -26.77
C ASP A 28 -10.83 -2.28 -25.72
N LEU A 29 -11.36 -2.36 -24.50
CA LEU A 29 -10.99 -1.49 -23.39
C LEU A 29 -9.48 -1.55 -23.07
N SER A 30 -8.82 -2.69 -23.34
CA SER A 30 -7.38 -2.86 -23.05
C SER A 30 -6.50 -1.85 -23.80
N GLN A 31 -6.97 -1.30 -24.91
CA GLN A 31 -6.27 -0.29 -25.72
C GLN A 31 -6.32 1.12 -25.10
N PHE A 32 -7.10 1.32 -24.04
CA PHE A 32 -7.29 2.61 -23.39
C PHE A 32 -6.75 2.65 -21.96
N LEU A 33 -6.54 1.48 -21.34
CA LEU A 33 -6.01 1.39 -19.98
C LEU A 33 -4.57 1.95 -19.91
N LEU A 34 -4.16 2.28 -18.69
CA LEU A 34 -2.84 2.83 -18.41
C LEU A 34 -1.75 1.80 -18.73
N ASP A 35 -0.65 2.28 -19.29
CA ASP A 35 0.50 1.45 -19.63
C ASP A 35 1.28 1.04 -18.38
N ALA A 36 1.83 -0.16 -18.43
CA ALA A 36 2.67 -0.68 -17.35
C ALA A 36 4.01 0.05 -17.33
N THR A 37 4.36 0.61 -16.17
CA THR A 37 5.75 1.01 -15.89
C THR A 37 6.62 -0.24 -15.81
N PRO A 38 7.84 -0.24 -16.40
CA PRO A 38 8.73 -1.39 -16.32
C PRO A 38 9.04 -1.81 -14.87
N ASP A 39 9.03 -3.11 -14.60
CA ASP A 39 9.25 -3.66 -13.25
C ASP A 39 10.60 -3.22 -12.66
N LYS A 40 11.61 -3.02 -13.52
CA LYS A 40 12.92 -2.48 -13.12
C LYS A 40 12.80 -1.05 -12.57
N GLU A 41 12.05 -0.18 -13.24
CA GLU A 41 11.86 1.21 -12.81
C GLU A 41 11.10 1.27 -11.48
N ILE A 42 10.03 0.48 -11.33
CA ILE A 42 9.30 0.35 -10.06
C ILE A 42 10.24 -0.16 -8.95
N GLY A 43 11.07 -1.16 -9.24
CA GLY A 43 12.03 -1.69 -8.27
C GLY A 43 13.15 -0.71 -7.90
N ASP A 44 13.62 0.10 -8.86
CA ASP A 44 14.64 1.14 -8.62
C ASP A 44 14.08 2.27 -7.76
N GLU A 45 12.85 2.71 -8.03
CA GLU A 45 12.14 3.70 -7.23
C GLU A 45 11.92 3.19 -5.79
N PHE A 46 11.42 1.96 -5.64
CA PHE A 46 11.17 1.37 -4.32
C PHE A 46 12.46 1.23 -3.48
N ARG A 47 13.59 0.87 -4.12
CA ARG A 47 14.90 0.87 -3.44
C ARG A 47 15.35 2.27 -3.03
N SER A 48 15.07 3.27 -3.85
CA SER A 48 15.39 4.67 -3.55
C SER A 48 14.59 5.17 -2.34
N LEU A 49 13.32 4.77 -2.20
CA LEU A 49 12.51 5.05 -1.02
C LEU A 49 13.04 4.38 0.25
N SER A 50 13.54 3.14 0.16
CA SER A 50 14.20 2.46 1.28
C SER A 50 15.39 3.26 1.80
N GLU A 51 16.24 3.75 0.89
CA GLU A 51 17.40 4.59 1.23
C GLU A 51 16.97 5.96 1.79
N LEU A 52 15.91 6.56 1.25
CA LEU A 52 15.38 7.83 1.72
C LEU A 52 14.87 7.72 3.17
N VAL A 53 14.09 6.67 3.49
CA VAL A 53 13.63 6.41 4.86
C VAL A 53 14.82 6.15 5.79
N ARG A 54 15.79 5.34 5.37
CA ARG A 54 17.02 5.08 6.14
C ARG A 54 17.76 6.37 6.48
N SER A 55 18.00 7.22 5.47
CA SER A 55 18.68 8.51 5.62
C SER A 55 17.93 9.45 6.57
N HIS A 56 16.60 9.47 6.50
CA HIS A 56 15.77 10.25 7.43
C HIS A 56 15.97 9.79 8.87
N ILE A 57 15.92 8.48 9.11
CA ILE A 57 16.09 7.91 10.45
C ILE A 57 17.50 8.22 11.01
N GLU A 58 18.54 8.09 10.19
CA GLU A 58 19.93 8.32 10.61
C GLU A 58 20.21 9.78 11.00
N SER A 59 19.53 10.74 10.36
CA SER A 59 19.87 12.16 10.48
C SER A 59 19.07 12.92 11.54
N HIS A 60 17.88 12.43 11.90
CA HIS A 60 16.91 13.22 12.65
C HIS A 60 16.54 12.69 14.05
N TYR A 61 16.99 11.48 14.42
CA TYR A 61 16.68 10.89 15.72
C TYR A 61 17.93 10.62 16.54
N HIS A 62 17.83 10.76 17.86
CA HIS A 62 18.93 10.51 18.78
C HIS A 62 18.97 9.06 19.28
N LEU A 63 20.17 8.62 19.69
CA LEU A 63 20.41 7.31 20.30
C LEU A 63 20.49 7.35 21.84
N GLN A 64 20.08 8.46 22.47
CA GLN A 64 20.11 8.59 23.95
C GLN A 64 19.16 7.61 24.66
N PRO A 65 19.52 7.05 25.83
CA PRO A 65 18.67 6.09 26.54
C PRO A 65 17.25 6.63 26.81
N LEU A 66 16.24 5.78 26.64
CA LEU A 66 14.87 6.07 27.08
C LEU A 66 14.60 5.46 28.45
N HIS A 67 13.77 6.13 29.25
CA HIS A 67 13.42 5.67 30.60
C HIS A 67 12.47 4.45 30.60
N SER A 68 11.62 4.31 29.58
CA SER A 68 10.67 3.19 29.49
C SER A 68 10.22 2.95 28.05
N SER A 69 10.11 1.68 27.65
CA SER A 69 9.49 1.27 26.38
C SER A 69 7.95 1.23 26.46
N ALA A 70 7.38 1.07 27.65
CA ALA A 70 5.94 0.86 27.83
C ALA A 70 5.10 2.07 27.36
N SER A 71 5.64 3.29 27.43
CA SER A 71 4.97 4.49 26.96
C SER A 71 4.84 4.58 25.43
N LEU A 72 5.61 3.77 24.68
CA LEU A 72 5.56 3.74 23.21
C LEU A 72 4.46 2.80 22.68
N VAL A 73 4.01 1.84 23.49
CA VAL A 73 3.07 0.80 23.05
C VAL A 73 1.73 1.37 22.56
N PRO A 74 1.10 2.34 23.24
CA PRO A 74 -0.16 2.93 22.76
C PRO A 74 0.00 3.60 21.39
N SER A 75 1.05 4.38 21.17
CA SER A 75 1.26 5.07 19.89
C SER A 75 1.59 4.10 18.75
N ILE A 76 2.30 2.99 19.02
CA ILE A 76 2.51 1.93 18.02
C ILE A 76 1.19 1.25 17.66
N ARG A 77 0.33 0.94 18.64
CA ARG A 77 -0.99 0.34 18.37
C ARG A 77 -1.88 1.29 17.58
N ASP A 78 -1.82 2.57 17.89
CA ASP A 78 -2.54 3.58 17.15
C ASP A 78 -2.09 3.56 15.69
N LEU A 79 -0.83 3.36 15.32
CA LEU A 79 -0.42 3.33 13.92
C LEU A 79 -1.03 2.18 13.07
N GLU A 80 -1.76 1.23 13.67
CA GLU A 80 -2.44 0.13 12.97
C GLU A 80 -1.50 -0.66 12.03
N LEU A 81 -0.26 -0.86 12.48
CA LEU A 81 0.75 -1.57 11.69
C LEU A 81 0.28 -3.01 11.37
N PRO A 82 0.52 -3.51 10.14
CA PRO A 82 0.27 -4.90 9.80
C PRO A 82 0.93 -5.85 10.78
N GLN A 83 0.14 -6.78 11.33
CA GLN A 83 0.65 -7.75 12.28
C GLN A 83 1.53 -8.76 11.53
N THR A 84 2.81 -8.82 11.90
CA THR A 84 3.74 -9.82 11.40
C THR A 84 4.16 -10.74 12.53
N PRO A 85 4.38 -12.05 12.27
CA PRO A 85 4.85 -12.96 13.31
C PRO A 85 6.13 -12.43 13.97
N GLY A 86 6.09 -12.20 15.28
CA GLY A 86 7.23 -11.70 16.06
C GLY A 86 7.31 -10.17 16.24
N SER A 87 6.46 -9.39 15.56
CA SER A 87 6.41 -7.93 15.68
C SER A 87 5.18 -7.46 16.45
N THR A 88 5.09 -7.81 17.74
CA THR A 88 4.03 -7.25 18.60
C THR A 88 4.37 -5.80 18.95
N PRO A 89 3.38 -4.95 19.27
CA PRO A 89 3.65 -3.57 19.70
C PRO A 89 4.66 -3.48 20.85
N GLU A 90 4.66 -4.45 21.77
CA GLU A 90 5.59 -4.53 22.89
C GLU A 90 7.01 -4.91 22.44
N SER A 91 7.15 -5.86 21.51
CA SER A 91 8.47 -6.24 21.00
C SER A 91 9.10 -5.10 20.20
N VAL A 92 8.31 -4.42 19.36
CA VAL A 92 8.73 -3.23 18.61
C VAL A 92 9.11 -2.10 19.56
N ALA A 93 8.31 -1.82 20.58
CA ALA A 93 8.63 -0.81 21.59
C ALA A 93 9.96 -1.09 22.30
N ALA A 94 10.23 -2.35 22.65
CA ALA A 94 11.50 -2.74 23.26
C ALA A 94 12.70 -2.52 22.33
N ILE A 95 12.57 -2.88 21.05
CA ILE A 95 13.61 -2.66 20.02
C ILE A 95 13.90 -1.17 19.86
N CYS A 96 12.86 -0.33 19.77
CA CYS A 96 13.00 1.12 19.63
C CYS A 96 13.61 1.79 20.89
N ALA A 97 13.28 1.29 22.08
CA ALA A 97 13.81 1.85 23.33
C ALA A 97 15.31 1.58 23.52
N ASN A 98 15.81 0.42 23.08
CA ASN A 98 17.22 0.05 23.18
C ASN A 98 18.10 0.86 22.22
N PRO A 99 19.07 1.65 22.70
CA PRO A 99 19.96 2.47 21.86
C PRO A 99 20.66 1.73 20.72
N VAL A 100 21.00 0.44 20.90
CA VAL A 100 21.73 -0.36 19.91
C VAL A 100 20.83 -0.76 18.74
N SER A 101 19.59 -1.15 19.03
CA SER A 101 18.61 -1.61 18.03
C SER A 101 17.62 -0.51 17.60
N ARG A 102 17.73 0.69 18.18
CA ARG A 102 16.75 1.76 17.98
C ARG A 102 16.59 2.13 16.52
N GLN A 103 17.70 2.36 15.83
CA GLN A 103 17.67 2.85 14.45
C GLN A 103 16.86 1.89 13.55
N VAL A 104 17.09 0.58 13.69
CA VAL A 104 16.36 -0.43 12.92
C VAL A 104 14.90 -0.57 13.36
N GLY A 105 14.60 -0.36 14.65
CA GLY A 105 13.23 -0.30 15.16
C GLY A 105 12.45 0.90 14.63
N LEU A 106 13.05 2.10 14.62
CA LEU A 106 12.45 3.30 14.06
C LEU A 106 12.21 3.15 12.55
N GLN A 107 13.19 2.61 11.83
CA GLN A 107 13.05 2.36 10.39
C GLN A 107 11.94 1.33 10.11
N HIS A 108 11.81 0.29 10.93
CA HIS A 108 10.68 -0.65 10.85
C HIS A 108 9.33 0.06 11.02
N VAL A 109 9.14 0.84 12.10
CA VAL A 109 7.86 1.51 12.37
C VAL A 109 7.52 2.52 11.28
N VAL A 110 8.47 3.38 10.90
CA VAL A 110 8.25 4.43 9.89
C VAL A 110 7.97 3.82 8.52
N SER A 111 8.81 2.87 8.06
CA SER A 111 8.57 2.22 6.76
C SER A 111 7.24 1.47 6.72
N THR A 112 6.90 0.74 7.78
CA THR A 112 5.66 -0.05 7.85
C THR A 112 4.43 0.87 7.88
N ALA A 113 4.46 1.95 8.65
CA ALA A 113 3.35 2.91 8.69
C ALA A 113 3.13 3.59 7.32
N ILE A 114 4.22 4.04 6.69
CA ILE A 114 4.16 4.72 5.39
C ILE A 114 3.70 3.75 4.31
N LEU A 115 4.25 2.55 4.24
CA LEU A 115 3.88 1.57 3.21
C LEU A 115 2.46 1.04 3.41
N ASN A 116 1.99 0.90 4.65
CA ASN A 116 0.59 0.60 4.94
C ASN A 116 -0.37 1.70 4.46
N SER A 117 0.07 2.97 4.47
CA SER A 117 -0.74 4.10 3.97
C SER A 117 -0.95 4.09 2.45
N ILE A 118 -0.06 3.44 1.70
CA ILE A 118 -0.14 3.30 0.25
C ILE A 118 -0.57 1.89 -0.21
N ASP A 119 -0.78 0.97 0.73
CA ASP A 119 -1.19 -0.39 0.41
C ASP A 119 -2.67 -0.42 -0.01
N PHE A 120 -2.91 -0.76 -1.27
CA PHE A 120 -4.24 -0.70 -1.87
C PHE A 120 -5.30 -1.53 -1.11
N PRO A 121 -5.06 -2.78 -0.68
CA PRO A 121 -6.06 -3.54 0.06
C PRO A 121 -6.30 -3.03 1.49
N SER A 122 -5.39 -2.24 2.06
CA SER A 122 -5.43 -1.84 3.47
C SER A 122 -6.63 -0.93 3.77
N GLY A 123 -6.92 0.04 2.89
CA GLY A 123 -8.02 1.01 3.08
C GLY A 123 -7.93 1.78 4.40
N GLY A 124 -6.75 1.81 5.01
CA GLY A 124 -6.51 2.27 6.37
C GLY A 124 -6.91 3.73 6.59
N ARG A 125 -7.03 4.13 7.86
CA ARG A 125 -7.45 5.48 8.23
C ARG A 125 -6.50 6.57 7.70
N PHE A 126 -5.21 6.25 7.59
CA PHE A 126 -4.17 7.15 7.09
C PHE A 126 -3.85 6.94 5.61
N SER A 127 -4.73 6.31 4.83
CA SER A 127 -4.43 6.06 3.43
C SER A 127 -4.17 7.37 2.67
N VAL A 128 -3.09 7.38 1.89
CA VAL A 128 -2.69 8.51 1.05
C VAL A 128 -3.01 8.27 -0.44
N LEU A 129 -3.77 7.19 -0.73
CA LEU A 129 -4.32 6.90 -2.05
C LEU A 129 -5.45 7.87 -2.40
N PRO A 130 -5.85 8.00 -3.69
CA PRO A 130 -6.91 8.91 -4.09
C PRO A 130 -8.18 8.73 -3.26
N GLU A 131 -8.80 9.82 -2.81
CA GLU A 131 -9.97 9.80 -1.93
C GLU A 131 -11.12 8.90 -2.46
N PRO A 132 -11.50 8.94 -3.76
CA PRO A 132 -12.55 8.05 -4.28
C PRO A 132 -12.20 6.57 -4.12
N VAL A 133 -10.89 6.25 -4.18
CA VAL A 133 -10.41 4.87 -4.06
C VAL A 133 -10.50 4.41 -2.62
N THR A 134 -9.98 5.23 -1.71
CA THR A 134 -9.98 4.98 -0.27
C THR A 134 -11.41 4.86 0.27
N ASN A 135 -12.33 5.73 -0.14
CA ASN A 135 -13.73 5.69 0.29
C ASN A 135 -14.46 4.43 -0.19
N PHE A 136 -14.18 3.97 -1.41
CA PHE A 136 -14.73 2.70 -1.90
C PHE A 136 -14.19 1.52 -1.10
N LEU A 137 -12.88 1.42 -0.89
CA LEU A 137 -12.29 0.31 -0.15
C LEU A 137 -12.83 0.20 1.28
N ARG A 138 -13.12 1.32 1.93
CA ARG A 138 -13.76 1.36 3.26
C ARG A 138 -15.23 0.92 3.25
N SER A 139 -15.92 1.04 2.12
CA SER A 139 -17.32 0.58 1.97
C SER A 139 -17.42 -0.89 1.59
N VAL A 140 -16.34 -1.50 1.10
CA VAL A 140 -16.27 -2.94 0.84
C VAL A 140 -16.34 -3.70 2.17
N PRO A 141 -17.30 -4.62 2.36
CA PRO A 141 -17.39 -5.43 3.56
C PRO A 141 -16.10 -6.22 3.82
N ARG A 142 -15.71 -6.30 5.10
CA ARG A 142 -14.62 -7.17 5.52
C ARG A 142 -15.05 -8.63 5.34
N ASP A 143 -14.10 -9.46 4.93
CA ASP A 143 -14.36 -10.87 4.62
C ASP A 143 -14.96 -11.60 5.83
N THR A 144 -16.00 -12.38 5.57
CA THR A 144 -16.47 -13.42 6.49
C THR A 144 -15.73 -14.73 6.18
N GLN A 145 -15.76 -15.71 7.08
CA GLN A 145 -15.04 -17.00 6.94
C GLN A 145 -15.34 -17.80 5.65
N TYR A 146 -16.30 -17.37 4.82
CA TYR A 146 -16.74 -18.06 3.61
C TYR A 146 -16.49 -17.28 2.31
N ASP A 147 -15.76 -16.16 2.36
CA ASP A 147 -15.54 -15.33 1.17
C ASP A 147 -14.53 -15.99 0.20
N ASN A 148 -14.86 -16.03 -1.09
CA ASN A 148 -13.95 -16.54 -2.11
C ASN A 148 -12.88 -15.48 -2.38
N SER A 149 -11.82 -15.53 -1.57
CA SER A 149 -10.71 -14.56 -1.60
C SER A 149 -10.15 -14.32 -3.00
N SER A 150 -10.10 -15.34 -3.86
CA SER A 150 -9.59 -15.21 -5.23
C SER A 150 -10.48 -14.37 -6.14
N ALA A 151 -11.81 -14.54 -6.05
CA ALA A 151 -12.77 -13.77 -6.83
C ALA A 151 -12.80 -12.31 -6.37
N LYS A 152 -12.73 -12.07 -5.05
CA LYS A 152 -12.64 -10.72 -4.48
C LYS A 152 -11.36 -10.01 -4.90
N MET A 153 -10.21 -10.67 -4.81
CA MET A 153 -8.92 -10.10 -5.27
C MET A 153 -8.98 -9.73 -6.76
N LEU A 154 -9.54 -10.61 -7.60
CA LEU A 154 -9.70 -10.32 -9.02
C LEU A 154 -10.64 -9.14 -9.26
N ALA A 155 -11.78 -9.08 -8.57
CA ALA A 155 -12.73 -7.98 -8.70
C ALA A 155 -12.09 -6.64 -8.29
N LEU A 156 -11.37 -6.61 -7.16
CA LEU A 156 -10.65 -5.42 -6.69
C LEU A 156 -9.52 -5.01 -7.65
N SER A 157 -8.78 -5.97 -8.21
CA SER A 157 -7.75 -5.73 -9.23
C SER A 157 -8.35 -5.10 -10.50
N GLN A 158 -9.47 -5.63 -11.00
CA GLN A 158 -10.15 -5.05 -12.16
C GLN A 158 -10.69 -3.66 -11.85
N TRP A 159 -11.34 -3.49 -10.71
CA TRP A 159 -11.85 -2.18 -10.30
C TRP A 159 -10.73 -1.15 -10.13
N ARG A 160 -9.58 -1.52 -9.55
CA ARG A 160 -8.40 -0.66 -9.42
C ARG A 160 -7.90 -0.16 -10.77
N LYS A 161 -7.78 -1.06 -11.76
CA LYS A 161 -7.37 -0.69 -13.12
C LYS A 161 -8.33 0.30 -13.77
N LEU A 162 -9.63 0.02 -13.65
CA LEU A 162 -10.68 0.85 -14.23
C LEU A 162 -10.76 2.22 -13.53
N SER A 163 -10.68 2.24 -12.20
CA SER A 163 -10.71 3.49 -11.44
C SER A 163 -9.48 4.33 -11.71
N ALA A 164 -8.27 3.73 -11.80
CA ALA A 164 -7.07 4.46 -12.20
C ALA A 164 -7.22 5.11 -13.58
N PHE A 165 -7.73 4.38 -14.57
CA PHE A 165 -8.06 4.95 -15.88
C PHE A 165 -9.08 6.10 -15.79
N LEU A 166 -10.16 5.91 -15.03
CA LEU A 166 -11.23 6.91 -14.90
C LEU A 166 -10.79 8.15 -14.13
N LEU A 167 -9.86 8.03 -13.18
CA LEU A 167 -9.32 9.14 -12.40
C LEU A 167 -8.23 9.92 -13.14
N HIS A 168 -7.63 9.35 -14.19
CA HIS A 168 -6.54 9.99 -14.91
C HIS A 168 -7.03 11.26 -15.65
N PRO A 169 -6.45 12.46 -15.39
CA PRO A 169 -6.95 13.73 -15.94
C PRO A 169 -6.79 13.81 -17.46
N SER A 170 -5.82 13.10 -18.04
CA SER A 170 -5.57 13.03 -19.49
C SER A 170 -5.49 11.58 -19.96
N ARG A 171 -6.63 10.88 -19.98
CA ARG A 171 -6.71 9.41 -20.18
C ARG A 171 -6.03 8.90 -21.46
N ASN A 172 -5.93 9.74 -22.49
CA ASN A 172 -5.25 9.44 -23.74
C ASN A 172 -3.73 9.29 -23.61
N GLN A 173 -3.12 9.81 -22.54
CA GLN A 173 -1.68 9.69 -22.29
C GLN A 173 -1.30 8.31 -21.78
N ARG A 174 -2.25 7.56 -21.19
CA ARG A 174 -2.05 6.20 -20.67
C ARG A 174 -0.86 6.08 -19.69
N THR A 175 -0.54 7.16 -18.99
CA THR A 175 0.52 7.21 -17.97
C THR A 175 -0.03 6.87 -16.58
N PRO A 176 0.83 6.57 -15.59
CA PRO A 176 0.40 6.46 -14.20
C PRO A 176 -0.26 7.75 -13.69
N LEU A 177 -1.12 7.62 -12.68
CA LEU A 177 -1.72 8.77 -12.00
C LEU A 177 -0.66 9.64 -11.32
N SER A 178 -0.75 10.95 -11.52
CA SER A 178 0.00 11.94 -10.76
C SER A 178 -0.81 12.40 -9.55
N MET A 179 -0.14 12.53 -8.41
CA MET A 179 -0.75 13.07 -7.20
C MET A 179 -0.93 14.59 -7.32
N PRO A 180 -2.15 15.13 -7.10
CA PRO A 180 -2.36 16.58 -7.04
C PRO A 180 -1.71 17.17 -5.78
N ASP A 181 -1.04 18.32 -5.91
CA ASP A 181 -0.31 18.97 -4.81
C ASP A 181 -1.18 19.23 -3.56
N SER A 182 -2.45 19.59 -3.76
CA SER A 182 -3.37 19.89 -2.66
C SER A 182 -3.77 18.67 -1.82
N ALA A 183 -4.04 17.53 -2.47
CA ALA A 183 -4.35 16.27 -1.79
C ALA A 183 -3.11 15.67 -1.14
N ALA A 184 -1.96 15.85 -1.77
CA ALA A 184 -0.67 15.38 -1.31
C ALA A 184 -0.29 15.95 0.06
N ALA A 185 -0.46 17.27 0.23
CA ALA A 185 -0.08 17.97 1.45
C ALA A 185 -0.88 17.52 2.68
N GLN A 186 -2.22 17.41 2.56
CA GLN A 186 -3.07 17.07 3.70
C GLN A 186 -2.85 15.62 4.18
N HIS A 187 -2.85 14.66 3.25
CA HIS A 187 -2.65 13.25 3.60
C HIS A 187 -1.27 13.00 4.22
N ALA A 188 -0.23 13.66 3.69
CA ALA A 188 1.10 13.59 4.27
C ALA A 188 1.15 14.22 5.67
N ALA A 189 0.49 15.35 5.88
CA ALA A 189 0.42 16.01 7.19
C ALA A 189 -0.29 15.14 8.24
N ASP A 190 -1.41 14.50 7.90
CA ASP A 190 -2.17 13.64 8.82
C ASP A 190 -1.34 12.42 9.27
N LEU A 191 -0.66 11.75 8.32
CA LEU A 191 0.22 10.62 8.64
C LEU A 191 1.46 11.08 9.43
N THR A 192 2.02 12.24 9.10
CA THR A 192 3.13 12.85 9.86
C THR A 192 2.71 13.08 11.31
N ALA A 193 1.55 13.69 11.54
CA ALA A 193 1.04 13.96 12.88
C ALA A 193 0.85 12.67 13.70
N ALA A 194 0.32 11.61 13.07
CA ALA A 194 0.16 10.30 13.71
C ALA A 194 1.51 9.67 14.09
N LEU A 195 2.47 9.69 13.17
CA LEU A 195 3.83 9.20 13.42
C LEU A 195 4.53 10.01 14.51
N GLN A 196 4.30 11.32 14.59
CA GLN A 196 4.93 12.17 15.59
C GLN A 196 4.52 11.82 17.03
N VAL A 197 3.33 11.27 17.26
CA VAL A 197 2.93 10.76 18.59
C VAL A 197 3.90 9.67 19.06
N PHE A 198 4.40 8.84 18.14
CA PHE A 198 5.40 7.82 18.42
C PHE A 198 6.84 8.35 18.38
N LEU A 199 7.17 9.24 17.44
CA LEU A 199 8.55 9.62 17.13
C LEU A 199 9.12 10.70 18.07
N ARG A 200 8.26 11.55 18.65
CA ARG A 200 8.68 12.69 19.48
C ARG A 200 9.67 12.35 20.60
N PRO A 201 9.58 11.22 21.31
CA PRO A 201 10.57 10.83 22.33
C PRO A 201 12.00 10.59 21.78
N PHE A 202 12.16 10.48 20.47
CA PHE A 202 13.44 10.20 19.80
C PHE A 202 14.03 11.44 19.10
N VAL A 203 13.31 12.55 19.06
CA VAL A 203 13.76 13.79 18.43
C VAL A 203 14.48 14.64 19.48
N PRO A 204 15.63 15.27 19.15
CA PRO A 204 16.28 16.22 20.05
C PRO A 204 15.30 17.32 20.51
N ALA A 205 15.39 17.76 21.76
CA ALA A 205 14.47 18.76 22.35
C ALA A 205 14.59 20.18 21.76
N ASP A 206 15.45 20.37 20.76
CA ASP A 206 15.66 21.62 20.05
C ASP A 206 14.49 21.86 19.07
N GLN A 207 13.86 23.03 19.16
CA GLN A 207 12.68 23.36 18.37
C GLN A 207 12.96 23.41 16.86
N THR A 208 14.12 23.94 16.46
CA THR A 208 14.52 23.98 15.04
C THR A 208 14.74 22.57 14.51
N ARG A 209 15.39 21.70 15.29
CA ARG A 209 15.59 20.28 14.92
C ARG A 209 14.26 19.52 14.81
N LEU A 210 13.27 19.86 15.65
CA LEU A 210 11.93 19.27 15.59
C LEU A 210 11.18 19.71 14.32
N GLU A 211 11.27 20.99 13.95
CA GLU A 211 10.69 21.54 12.72
C GLU A 211 11.32 20.88 11.49
N GLU A 212 12.66 20.87 11.40
CA GLU A 212 13.41 20.22 10.32
C GLU A 212 13.06 18.73 10.18
N GLN A 213 12.99 18.00 11.29
CA GLN A 213 12.61 16.58 11.29
C GLN A 213 11.17 16.38 10.80
N THR A 214 10.24 17.24 11.21
CA THR A 214 8.83 17.16 10.80
C THR A 214 8.67 17.44 9.31
N GLU A 215 9.29 18.51 8.82
CA GLU A 215 9.27 18.88 7.40
C GLU A 215 9.89 17.77 6.54
N HIS A 216 11.04 17.24 6.94
CA HIS A 216 11.68 16.15 6.21
C HIS A 216 10.85 14.87 6.25
N LEU A 217 10.21 14.52 7.38
CA LEU A 217 9.33 13.35 7.46
C LEU A 217 8.14 13.48 6.50
N GLN A 218 7.52 14.66 6.44
CA GLN A 218 6.42 14.92 5.52
C GLN A 218 6.86 14.82 4.05
N ALA A 219 8.06 15.29 3.72
CA ALA A 219 8.64 15.11 2.38
C ALA A 219 8.89 13.63 2.03
N VAL A 220 9.40 12.83 2.99
CA VAL A 220 9.57 11.37 2.80
C VAL A 220 8.22 10.68 2.56
N ILE A 221 7.20 11.04 3.33
CA ILE A 221 5.83 10.50 3.15
C ILE A 221 5.31 10.88 1.77
N LEU A 222 5.53 12.10 1.31
CA LEU A 222 5.11 12.56 -0.01
C LEU A 222 5.74 11.74 -1.15
N GLU A 223 7.05 11.48 -1.10
CA GLU A 223 7.71 10.64 -2.12
C GLU A 223 7.17 9.20 -2.11
N CYS A 224 6.95 8.62 -0.92
CA CYS A 224 6.34 7.30 -0.82
C CYS A 224 4.88 7.29 -1.32
N ALA A 225 4.14 8.37 -1.09
CA ALA A 225 2.77 8.51 -1.55
C ALA A 225 2.72 8.56 -3.08
N LYS A 226 3.64 9.28 -3.74
CA LYS A 226 3.75 9.27 -5.22
C LYS A 226 3.97 7.86 -5.75
N PHE A 227 4.82 7.08 -5.08
CA PHE A 227 5.00 5.68 -5.41
C PHE A 227 3.74 4.84 -5.20
N GLY A 228 2.96 5.10 -4.14
CA GLY A 228 1.65 4.49 -3.95
C GLY A 228 0.69 4.73 -5.12
N TRP A 229 0.66 5.95 -5.64
CA TRP A 229 -0.14 6.31 -6.83
C TRP A 229 0.37 5.64 -8.10
N LEU A 230 1.70 5.57 -8.27
CA LEU A 230 2.35 4.82 -9.35
C LEU A 230 1.92 3.36 -9.35
N VAL A 231 2.04 2.68 -8.20
CA VAL A 231 1.72 1.24 -8.04
C VAL A 231 0.23 1.00 -8.21
N MET A 232 -0.63 1.84 -7.64
CA MET A 232 -2.08 1.74 -7.80
C MET A 232 -2.50 1.85 -9.27
N SER A 233 -1.77 2.63 -10.06
CA SER A 233 -2.03 2.80 -11.50
C SER A 233 -1.57 1.63 -12.38
N GLN A 234 -0.83 0.67 -11.84
CA GLN A 234 -0.26 -0.41 -12.65
C GLN A 234 -1.33 -1.43 -13.10
N PRO A 235 -1.26 -1.97 -14.31
CA PRO A 235 -2.17 -3.03 -14.74
C PRO A 235 -1.94 -4.36 -14.00
N SER A 236 -0.74 -4.56 -13.44
CA SER A 236 -0.43 -5.71 -12.59
C SER A 236 -0.68 -5.40 -11.12
N ASP A 237 -0.90 -6.44 -10.33
CA ASP A 237 -1.06 -6.36 -8.88
C ASP A 237 0.30 -6.50 -8.19
N TRP A 238 0.49 -5.71 -7.14
CA TRP A 238 1.73 -5.60 -6.38
C TRP A 238 1.44 -5.73 -4.89
N HIS A 239 2.41 -6.23 -4.13
CA HIS A 239 2.26 -6.47 -2.71
C HIS A 239 3.55 -6.21 -1.94
N PHE A 240 3.43 -5.54 -0.80
CA PHE A 240 4.54 -5.33 0.13
C PHE A 240 4.76 -6.57 0.98
N LYS A 241 5.95 -7.16 0.86
CA LYS A 241 6.32 -8.39 1.56
C LYS A 241 7.02 -8.07 2.87
N TYR A 242 6.29 -8.19 3.96
CA TYR A 242 6.84 -8.13 5.31
C TYR A 242 7.29 -9.53 5.75
N GLY A 243 8.48 -9.96 5.31
CA GLY A 243 9.25 -11.15 5.76
C GLY A 243 8.50 -12.43 6.18
N GLN A 244 8.79 -13.57 5.55
CA GLN A 244 8.40 -14.87 6.10
C GLN A 244 9.32 -15.22 7.27
N GLY A 245 8.78 -15.27 8.49
CA GLY A 245 9.38 -15.98 9.61
C GLY A 245 9.37 -17.48 9.33
N GLY A 246 10.30 -17.94 8.49
CA GLY A 246 10.35 -19.29 7.95
C GLY A 246 11.74 -19.88 8.05
N GLY A 247 12.16 -20.20 9.27
CA GLY A 247 13.35 -20.99 9.53
C GLY A 247 13.44 -21.26 11.03
N ASN A 248 13.77 -22.51 11.39
CA ASN A 248 14.07 -22.97 12.76
C ASN A 248 15.33 -22.28 13.34
N SER A 249 15.36 -20.95 13.33
CA SER A 249 16.48 -20.17 13.84
C SER A 249 16.03 -19.52 15.14
N GLU A 250 16.78 -19.75 16.21
CA GLU A 250 16.60 -19.08 17.51
C GLU A 250 16.77 -17.55 17.42
N VAL A 251 17.22 -17.05 16.26
CA VAL A 251 17.49 -15.66 15.96
C VAL A 251 16.22 -14.93 15.50
N ARG A 252 15.85 -13.87 16.22
CA ARG A 252 14.76 -12.96 15.82
C ARG A 252 15.24 -12.03 14.71
N MET A 253 14.51 -12.03 13.60
CA MET A 253 14.75 -11.14 12.47
C MET A 253 13.64 -10.09 12.41
N LEU A 254 14.02 -8.83 12.27
CA LEU A 254 13.11 -7.70 12.04
C LEU A 254 13.18 -7.27 10.58
N VAL A 255 12.01 -7.08 9.96
CA VAL A 255 11.92 -6.47 8.63
C VAL A 255 12.06 -4.96 8.78
N VAL A 256 13.19 -4.42 8.35
CA VAL A 256 13.52 -3.00 8.45
C VAL A 256 12.86 -2.20 7.32
N PHE A 257 12.80 -2.79 6.13
CA PHE A 257 12.04 -2.28 5.00
C PHE A 257 11.41 -3.47 4.24
N PRO A 258 10.11 -3.44 3.93
CA PRO A 258 9.42 -4.52 3.23
C PRO A 258 9.99 -4.78 1.84
N GLY A 259 9.83 -6.01 1.35
CA GLY A 259 10.07 -6.34 -0.05
C GLY A 259 8.91 -5.92 -0.94
N LEU A 260 9.09 -6.09 -2.24
CA LEU A 260 8.06 -5.82 -3.24
C LEU A 260 7.91 -7.03 -4.16
N ASP A 261 6.73 -7.62 -4.13
CA ASP A 261 6.36 -8.74 -4.99
C ASP A 261 5.32 -8.29 -6.03
N LYS A 262 5.42 -8.83 -7.23
CA LYS A 262 4.42 -8.71 -8.29
C LYS A 262 3.56 -9.98 -8.33
N LEU A 263 2.25 -9.82 -8.26
CA LEU A 263 1.30 -10.92 -8.10
C LEU A 263 0.65 -11.35 -9.42
N SER A 264 0.55 -10.45 -10.40
CA SER A 264 -0.10 -10.75 -11.69
C SER A 264 0.67 -10.20 -12.90
N GLY A 265 0.37 -10.78 -14.07
CA GLY A 265 0.81 -10.28 -15.36
C GLY A 265 0.09 -8.99 -15.76
N LYS A 266 0.45 -8.42 -16.93
CA LYS A 266 -0.22 -7.21 -17.46
C LYS A 266 -1.68 -7.47 -17.86
N ASP A 267 -2.01 -8.72 -18.13
CA ASP A 267 -3.38 -9.19 -18.42
C ASP A 267 -4.22 -9.39 -17.14
N GLY A 268 -3.64 -9.14 -15.96
CA GLY A 268 -4.29 -9.34 -14.66
C GLY A 268 -4.39 -10.80 -14.23
N LYS A 269 -3.76 -11.75 -14.94
CA LYS A 269 -3.72 -13.14 -14.49
C LYS A 269 -2.69 -13.28 -13.37
N LEU A 270 -3.14 -13.83 -12.24
CA LEU A 270 -2.29 -14.13 -11.10
C LEU A 270 -1.21 -15.15 -11.50
N TYR A 271 0.02 -14.91 -11.04
CA TYR A 271 1.08 -15.89 -11.14
C TYR A 271 0.81 -17.07 -10.20
N ARG A 272 1.40 -18.23 -10.52
CA ARG A 272 1.35 -19.41 -9.62
C ARG A 272 2.03 -19.13 -8.28
N SER A 273 3.02 -18.25 -8.28
CA SER A 273 3.71 -17.76 -7.10
C SER A 273 4.05 -16.28 -7.30
N PRO A 274 3.99 -15.44 -6.25
CA PRO A 274 4.47 -14.06 -6.31
C PRO A 274 5.88 -13.97 -6.90
N HIS A 275 6.09 -13.03 -7.82
CA HIS A 275 7.40 -12.76 -8.39
C HIS A 275 8.08 -11.66 -7.60
N GLN A 276 9.14 -11.98 -6.87
CA GLN A 276 9.88 -11.01 -6.09
C GLN A 276 10.66 -10.06 -7.00
N VAL A 277 10.36 -8.76 -6.89
CA VAL A 277 11.05 -7.70 -7.63
C VAL A 277 12.10 -7.03 -6.75
N VAL A 278 11.79 -6.85 -5.47
CA VAL A 278 12.75 -6.36 -4.46
C VAL A 278 12.66 -7.23 -3.20
N ALA A 279 13.82 -7.70 -2.73
CA ALA A 279 13.90 -8.47 -1.50
C ALA A 279 13.69 -7.57 -0.27
N PRO A 280 13.05 -8.05 0.81
CA PRO A 280 12.95 -7.31 2.05
C PRO A 280 14.31 -7.07 2.67
N VAL A 281 14.49 -5.91 3.30
CA VAL A 281 15.66 -5.61 4.14
C VAL A 281 15.36 -6.14 5.54
N VAL A 282 16.16 -7.10 6.00
CA VAL A 282 15.99 -7.75 7.30
C VAL A 282 17.26 -7.63 8.14
N THR A 283 17.09 -7.49 9.45
CA THR A 283 18.21 -7.43 10.40
C THR A 283 17.93 -8.31 11.61
N GLN A 284 19.00 -8.77 12.27
CA GLN A 284 18.91 -9.45 13.55
C GLN A 284 18.68 -8.42 14.66
N VAL A 285 17.78 -8.74 15.60
CA VAL A 285 17.42 -7.88 16.76
C VAL A 285 17.37 -8.64 18.07
#